data_AF-A0A962FID7-F1
#
_entry.id   AF-A0A962FID7-F1
#
_cell.length_a   1.000
_cell.length_b   1.000
_cell.length_c   1.000
_cell.angle_alpha   90.00
_cell.angle_beta   90.00
_cell.angle_gamma   90.00
#
_symmetry.space_group_name_H-M   'P 1'
#
loop_
_entity.id
_entity.type
_entity.pdbx_description
1 polymer ?
#
loop_
_entity_poly.entity_id
_entity_poly.type
_entity_poly.pdbx_seq_one_letter_code
_entity_poly.pdbx_strand_id
1 'polypeptide(L)'
;HISRVVIGGERAYKIKKPVAFSYLDFSTREKRAAAAETEVAINRRTAPAIYLGLRRISRAKSGALELDGAGETIETIVEMRSFDQADLFDQMAQRGALTAELMTRLTEKL
;
A
#
# COMPACT_ATOMS: atom_id res chain seq x y z
N HIS A 1 -0.42 -13.98 -0.71
CA HIS A 1 -0.19 -12.52 -0.58
C HIS A 1 1.01 -12.18 0.31
N ILE A 2 1.85 -11.25 -0.16
CA ILE A 2 3.13 -10.78 0.44
C ILE A 2 2.99 -9.57 1.37
N SER A 3 1.76 -9.14 1.66
CA SER A 3 1.46 -7.99 2.52
C SER A 3 0.25 -8.29 3.40
N ARG A 4 0.10 -7.54 4.49
CA ARG A 4 -1.12 -7.42 5.28
C ARG A 4 -1.73 -6.05 5.02
N VAL A 5 -3.04 -5.97 4.92
CA VAL A 5 -3.78 -4.71 4.78
C VAL A 5 -4.75 -4.61 5.95
N VAL A 6 -4.77 -3.46 6.60
CA VAL A 6 -5.72 -3.10 7.65
C VAL A 6 -6.57 -1.96 7.11
N ILE A 7 -7.89 -2.08 7.21
CA ILE A 7 -8.84 -1.09 6.70
C ILE A 7 -9.60 -0.52 7.91
N GLY A 8 -9.73 0.80 7.99
CA GLY A 8 -10.48 1.49 9.02
C GLY A 8 -11.07 2.80 8.49
N GLY A 9 -12.41 2.89 8.44
CA GLY A 9 -13.10 4.05 7.89
C GLY A 9 -12.63 4.37 6.47
N GLU A 10 -12.23 5.63 6.23
CA GLU A 10 -11.70 6.12 4.94
C GLU A 10 -10.22 5.79 4.66
N ARG A 11 -9.57 5.05 5.56
CA ARG A 11 -8.14 4.74 5.45
C ARG A 11 -7.88 3.25 5.36
N ALA A 12 -6.84 2.90 4.63
CA ALA A 12 -6.26 1.58 4.61
C ALA A 12 -4.75 1.69 4.77
N TYR A 13 -4.15 0.75 5.48
CA TYR A 13 -2.73 0.69 5.77
C TYR A 13 -2.18 -0.64 5.31
N LYS A 14 -1.15 -0.61 4.47
CA LYS A 14 -0.51 -1.83 3.94
C LYS A 14 0.89 -1.99 4.51
N ILE A 15 1.14 -3.18 5.03
CA ILE A 15 2.40 -3.59 5.66
C ILE A 15 2.99 -4.77 4.89
N LYS A 16 4.26 -4.67 4.49
CA LYS A 16 4.97 -5.78 3.83
C LYS A 16 5.28 -6.88 4.86
N LYS A 17 5.13 -8.15 4.48
CA LYS A 17 5.48 -9.28 5.36
C LYS A 17 7.00 -9.53 5.30
N PRO A 18 7.64 -9.99 6.39
CA PRO A 18 9.05 -10.35 6.41
C PRO A 18 9.28 -11.70 5.74
N VAL A 19 9.27 -11.73 4.41
CA VAL A 19 9.38 -12.96 3.60
C VAL A 19 10.50 -12.83 2.57
N ALA A 20 11.12 -13.95 2.21
CA ALA A 20 12.07 -14.05 1.11
C ALA A 20 11.69 -15.23 0.22
N PHE A 21 11.46 -14.94 -1.06
CA PHE A 21 11.19 -15.88 -2.13
C PHE A 21 12.24 -15.71 -3.23
N SER A 22 12.32 -16.65 -4.17
CA SER A 22 13.29 -16.59 -5.28
C SER A 22 13.18 -15.35 -6.17
N TYR A 23 12.02 -14.67 -6.18
CA TYR A 23 11.72 -13.50 -7.00
C TYR A 23 11.49 -12.22 -6.18
N LEU A 24 11.56 -12.29 -4.84
CA LEU A 24 11.21 -11.17 -3.97
C LEU A 24 11.86 -11.32 -2.60
N ASP A 25 12.51 -10.27 -2.12
CA ASP A 25 13.13 -10.28 -0.80
C ASP A 25 12.69 -9.07 0.05
N PHE A 26 11.90 -9.37 1.08
CA PHE A 26 11.41 -8.46 2.12
C PHE A 26 11.92 -8.87 3.52
N SER A 27 13.00 -9.64 3.59
CA SER A 27 13.56 -10.17 4.85
C SER A 27 13.94 -9.08 5.85
N THR A 28 14.49 -7.97 5.37
CA THR A 28 14.91 -6.84 6.23
C THR A 28 13.91 -5.69 6.18
N ARG A 29 13.91 -4.86 7.23
CA ARG A 29 13.08 -3.67 7.33
C ARG A 29 13.40 -2.66 6.23
N GLU A 30 14.69 -2.51 5.90
CA GLU A 30 15.18 -1.60 4.86
C GLU A 30 14.66 -2.02 3.48
N LYS A 31 14.65 -3.33 3.18
CA LYS A 31 14.08 -3.87 1.94
C LYS A 31 12.58 -3.61 1.86
N ARG A 32 11.86 -3.76 2.98
CA ARG A 32 10.41 -3.46 3.05
C ARG A 32 10.11 -1.98 2.89
N ALA A 33 10.91 -1.11 3.48
CA ALA A 33 10.80 0.35 3.31
C ALA A 33 11.01 0.76 1.84
N ALA A 34 12.10 0.31 1.21
CA ALA A 34 12.37 0.58 -0.21
C ALA A 34 11.25 0.06 -1.14
N ALA A 35 10.69 -1.11 -0.81
CA ALA A 35 9.55 -1.65 -1.54
C ALA A 35 8.26 -0.83 -1.34
N ALA A 36 8.02 -0.29 -0.15
CA ALA A 36 6.89 0.58 0.12
C ALA A 36 7.05 1.92 -0.62
N GLU A 37 8.24 2.51 -0.62
CA GLU A 37 8.58 3.73 -1.40
C GLU A 37 8.33 3.52 -2.89
N THR A 38 8.85 2.42 -3.44
CA THR A 38 8.65 2.05 -4.84
C THR A 38 7.17 1.87 -5.17
N GLU A 39 6.41 1.19 -4.30
CA GLU A 39 4.97 1.01 -4.48
C GLU A 39 4.24 2.36 -4.56
N VAL A 40 4.51 3.29 -3.64
CA VAL A 40 3.88 4.62 -3.66
C VAL A 40 4.28 5.40 -4.92
N ALA A 41 5.56 5.37 -5.30
CA ALA A 41 6.06 6.11 -6.46
C ALA A 41 5.49 5.59 -7.79
N ILE A 42 5.25 4.28 -7.91
CA ILE A 42 4.65 3.68 -9.09
C ILE A 42 3.14 3.94 -9.09
N ASN A 43 2.45 3.60 -8.01
CA ASN A 43 0.99 3.55 -8.02
C ASN A 43 0.33 4.93 -7.92
N ARG A 44 1.04 5.96 -7.44
CA ARG A 44 0.52 7.34 -7.48
C ARG A 44 0.33 7.88 -8.90
N ARG A 45 1.02 7.35 -9.91
CA ARG A 45 0.87 7.80 -11.30
C ARG A 45 -0.53 7.48 -11.84
N THR A 46 -1.03 6.30 -11.49
CA THR A 46 -2.33 5.81 -11.96
C THR A 46 -3.45 6.03 -10.95
N ALA A 47 -3.15 6.05 -9.65
CA ALA A 47 -4.12 6.15 -8.57
C ALA A 47 -3.70 7.14 -7.44
N PRO A 48 -3.46 8.43 -7.74
CA PRO A 48 -2.96 9.41 -6.76
C PRO A 48 -3.93 9.64 -5.59
N ALA A 49 -5.24 9.52 -5.81
CA ALA A 49 -6.25 9.68 -4.77
C ALA A 49 -6.32 8.47 -3.80
N ILE A 50 -5.81 7.30 -4.22
CA ILE A 50 -5.76 6.09 -3.41
C ILE A 50 -4.45 6.01 -2.64
N TYR A 51 -3.29 6.27 -3.27
CA TYR A 51 -1.98 6.13 -2.62
C TYR A 51 -1.54 7.43 -1.94
N LEU A 52 -1.93 7.58 -0.68
CA LEU A 52 -1.76 8.83 0.08
C LEU A 52 -0.32 9.05 0.54
N GLY A 53 0.48 7.98 0.72
CA GLY A 53 1.91 8.10 0.98
C GLY A 53 2.47 7.02 1.87
N LEU A 54 3.60 7.32 2.51
CA LEU A 54 4.27 6.47 3.49
C LEU A 54 4.03 7.00 4.89
N ARG A 55 3.90 6.08 5.84
CA ARG A 55 3.85 6.37 7.27
C ARG A 55 4.83 5.46 7.99
N ARG A 56 5.29 5.89 9.16
CA ARG A 56 6.18 5.10 10.02
C ARG A 56 5.40 4.60 11.22
N ILE A 57 5.51 3.31 11.52
CA ILE A 57 5.15 2.80 12.85
C ILE A 57 6.39 2.97 13.72
N SER A 58 6.29 3.84 14.72
CA SER A 58 7.37 4.16 15.64
C SER A 58 7.07 3.63 17.04
N ARG A 59 8.12 3.33 17.81
CA ARG A 59 8.03 3.01 19.24
C ARG A 59 8.57 4.16 20.06
N ALA A 60 7.71 4.79 20.86
CA ALA A 60 8.12 5.80 21.82
C ALA A 60 8.99 5.19 22.93
N LYS A 61 9.73 6.04 23.66
CA LYS A 61 10.54 5.59 24.83
C LYS A 61 9.69 4.90 25.91
N SER A 62 8.41 5.24 26.01
CA SER A 62 7.43 4.58 26.90
C SER A 62 7.05 3.16 26.45
N GLY A 63 7.46 2.74 25.25
CA GLY A 63 7.07 1.47 24.64
C GLY A 63 5.78 1.54 23.80
N ALA A 64 5.04 2.65 23.86
CA ALA A 64 3.83 2.87 23.06
C ALA A 64 4.14 2.89 21.55
N LEU A 65 3.20 2.38 20.75
CA LEU A 65 3.27 2.46 19.29
C LEU A 65 2.57 3.72 18.79
N GLU A 66 3.22 4.41 17.87
CA GLU A 66 2.76 5.69 17.32
C GLU A 66 2.90 5.68 15.80
N LEU A 67 1.98 6.35 15.11
CA LEU A 67 2.15 6.67 13.69
C LEU A 67 2.96 7.97 13.57
N ASP A 68 4.09 7.88 12.88
CA ASP A 68 5.10 8.92 12.68
C ASP A 68 5.63 9.55 13.98
N GLY A 69 5.62 8.78 15.06
CA GLY A 69 6.23 9.17 16.31
C GLY A 69 7.73 9.49 16.15
N ALA A 70 8.25 10.27 17.09
CA ALA A 70 9.66 10.65 17.18
C ALA A 70 10.58 9.51 17.66
N GLY A 71 9.99 8.39 18.08
CA GLY A 71 10.72 7.21 18.54
C GLY A 71 11.34 6.36 17.43
N GLU A 72 11.83 5.17 17.80
CA GLU A 72 12.46 4.24 16.86
C GLU A 72 11.44 3.75 15.83
N THR A 73 11.79 3.81 14.54
CA THR A 73 10.92 3.31 13.47
C THR A 73 11.00 1.79 13.37
N ILE A 74 9.90 1.13 13.73
CA ILE A 74 9.72 -0.33 13.65
C ILE A 74 9.45 -0.77 12.22
N GLU A 75 8.60 -0.05 11.49
CA GLU A 75 8.19 -0.44 10.14
C GLU A 75 7.72 0.75 9.31
N THR A 76 7.94 0.69 7.99
CA THR A 76 7.38 1.64 7.03
C THR A 76 6.15 1.02 6.36
N ILE A 77 5.05 1.76 6.34
CA ILE A 77 3.75 1.31 5.81
C ILE A 77 3.26 2.25 4.73
N VAL A 78 2.44 1.72 3.82
CA VAL A 78 1.75 2.54 2.81
C VAL A 78 0.40 2.95 3.36
N GLU A 79 0.13 4.25 3.44
CA GLU A 79 -1.21 4.79 3.71
C GLU A 79 -1.97 4.96 2.40
N MET A 80 -3.19 4.45 2.41
CA MET A 80 -4.11 4.47 1.30
C MET A 80 -5.47 5.02 1.72
N ARG A 81 -6.21 5.57 0.77
CA ARG A 81 -7.65 5.78 0.92
C ARG A 81 -8.36 4.43 0.70
N SER A 82 -9.23 4.05 1.62
CA SER A 82 -10.10 2.89 1.41
C SER A 82 -11.18 3.24 0.37
N PHE A 83 -11.63 2.24 -0.37
CA PHE A 83 -12.69 2.38 -1.37
C PHE A 83 -13.54 1.09 -1.35
N ASP A 84 -14.72 1.15 -1.97
CA ASP A 84 -15.63 0.02 -2.00
C ASP A 84 -14.97 -1.17 -2.71
N GLN A 85 -15.07 -2.36 -2.13
CA GLN A 85 -14.54 -3.57 -2.76
C GLN A 85 -15.19 -3.83 -4.12
N ALA A 86 -16.41 -3.37 -4.34
CA ALA A 86 -17.10 -3.47 -5.62
C ALA A 86 -16.35 -2.74 -6.76
N ASP A 87 -15.53 -1.75 -6.41
CA ASP A 87 -14.75 -0.94 -7.36
C ASP A 87 -13.33 -1.49 -7.59
N LEU A 88 -13.00 -2.64 -6.99
CA LEU A 88 -11.84 -3.41 -7.41
C LEU A 88 -12.03 -3.88 -8.85
N PHE A 89 -11.02 -3.75 -9.70
CA PHE A 89 -11.12 -4.13 -11.11
C PHE A 89 -11.55 -5.59 -11.31
N ASP A 90 -11.09 -6.52 -10.47
CA ASP A 90 -11.52 -7.92 -10.51
C ASP A 90 -13.04 -8.06 -10.28
N GLN A 91 -13.60 -7.27 -9.35
CA GLN A 91 -15.04 -7.25 -9.07
C GLN A 91 -15.82 -6.53 -10.17
N MET A 92 -15.29 -5.41 -10.68
CA MET A 92 -15.85 -4.70 -11.83
C MET A 92 -15.91 -5.60 -13.08
N ALA A 93 -14.86 -6.38 -13.33
CA ALA A 93 -14.81 -7.32 -14.44
C ALA A 93 -15.88 -8.42 -14.29
N GLN A 94 -16.00 -9.00 -13.09
CA GLN A 94 -17.00 -10.03 -12.81
C GLN A 94 -18.44 -9.54 -12.99
N ARG A 95 -18.73 -8.26 -12.71
CA ARG A 95 -20.05 -7.65 -12.88
C ARG A 95 -20.26 -6.94 -14.22
N GLY A 96 -19.31 -7.01 -15.15
CA GLY A 96 -19.40 -6.36 -16.47
C GLY A 96 -19.28 -4.82 -16.45
N ALA A 97 -18.80 -4.24 -15.34
CA ALA A 97 -18.62 -2.80 -15.17
C ALA A 97 -17.22 -2.30 -15.60
N LEU A 98 -16.28 -3.21 -15.88
CA LEU A 98 -14.94 -2.85 -16.38
C LEU A 98 -14.98 -2.67 -17.90
N THR A 99 -15.01 -1.42 -18.36
CA THR A 99 -15.10 -1.09 -19.79
C THR A 99 -13.72 -1.04 -20.46
N ALA A 100 -13.68 -1.23 -21.78
CA ALA A 100 -12.45 -1.09 -22.56
C ALA A 100 -11.83 0.32 -22.42
N GLU A 101 -12.67 1.35 -22.38
CA GLU A 101 -12.25 2.74 -22.18
C GLU A 101 -11.52 2.95 -20.83
N LEU A 102 -12.02 2.34 -19.74
CA LEU A 102 -11.35 2.39 -18.43
C LEU A 102 -9.97 1.72 -18.46
N MET A 103 -9.84 0.62 -19.22
CA MET A 103 -8.56 -0.07 -19.40
C MET A 103 -7.57 0.74 -20.25
N THR A 104 -8.03 1.34 -21.36
CA THR A 104 -7.17 2.18 -22.23
C THR A 104 -6.65 3.42 -21.49
N ARG A 105 -7.47 4.08 -20.68
CA ARG A 105 -7.05 5.24 -19.89
C ARG A 105 -5.97 4.90 -18.85
N LEU A 106 -5.86 3.64 -18.43
CA LEU A 106 -4.78 3.18 -17.54
C LEU A 106 -3.46 3.10 -18.31
N THR A 107 -3.48 2.56 -19.53
CA THR A 107 -2.26 2.44 -20.37
C THR A 107 -1.65 3.78 -20.74
N GLU A 108 -2.45 4.83 -20.88
CA GLU A 108 -1.97 6.19 -21.16
C GLU A 108 -1.28 6.86 -19.96
N LYS A 109 -1.43 6.32 -18.75
CA LYS A 109 -0.90 6.88 -17.50
C LYS A 109 0.30 6.12 -16.92
N LEU A 110 0.72 5.03 -17.57
CA LEU A 110 1.85 4.19 -17.17
C LEU A 110 3.14 4.65 -17.86
#